data_AF-A0AAU1BJ39-F1
#
_entry.id   AF-A0AAU1BJ39-F1
#
_cell.length_a   1.000
_cell.length_b   1.000
_cell.length_c   1.000
_cell.angle_alpha   90.00
_cell.angle_beta   90.00
_cell.angle_gamma   90.00
#
_symmetry.space_group_name_H-M   'P 1'
#
loop_
_entity.id
_entity.type
_entity.pdbx_description
1 polymer ?
#
loop_
_entity_poly.entity_id
_entity_poly.type
_entity_poly.pdbx_seq_one_letter_code
_entity_poly.pdbx_strand_id
1 'polypeptide(L)'
;MLVLAFLGHGTNLGRVPKLSFMASDSLQDVSTSVVDVGHLLGQALDVHGVREVIALVDACHAGGAVPDLGLLAGGVREGVTRLSLLMAVSAGESAHDLAFSRALARFVGEGLPGAGEFLSPAEVRDVVNRTTDTDSRLVTMDGLAYQPEPWLARNAQHTARAGGLLRAVGAADLRRALEPFGEAVTSFSITTVNDLGRLRGTLDALDQHVATTRQHIGYAQRVLDRLMDAVRTCEFLSSDWPGKPLESDRIRRAYAVAARRPAPESEADELLRDCVESLCLRVPLAKGSPTAPLTDFVATLAVVDGLGRDTPRLAAWARGRGAAVELADAFAAQEQQAAGHRLRLVISLHAAVADEWPETLLVWLLDGDTPVDRKDFGCSATQHGVEQQLGAVLKWATSQARRMGFGLRRIDIAASSALLAYWRPEQARLVQRLGVHYDVVLRWSDRLSLPAHLGLINEFARQQLDALKSGAGAPVSWLGETETTALNELVERLGDGWYDGALALSHRPERLAELLDCLLPSAPIVLWPDTPGDLPTPSRDSVERYWEQLPGEFSAAYRALWRQGAEQQGSADGHTDLARVRSVWLDEQWLNFCDWFETYSCDGESAQ
;
A
#
# COMPACT_ATOMS: atom_id res chain seq x y z
N MET A 1 22.44 0.26 -8.81
CA MET A 1 22.90 0.56 -10.17
C MET A 1 23.38 2.00 -10.19
N LEU A 2 24.56 2.28 -10.75
CA LEU A 2 25.12 3.61 -10.92
C LEU A 2 25.21 3.92 -12.41
N VAL A 3 24.68 5.06 -12.85
CA VAL A 3 24.81 5.52 -14.24
C VAL A 3 25.73 6.74 -14.28
N LEU A 4 26.76 6.69 -15.12
CA LEU A 4 27.73 7.77 -15.29
C LEU A 4 27.73 8.21 -16.76
N ALA A 5 27.71 9.52 -17.01
CA ALA A 5 27.76 10.08 -18.35
C ALA A 5 28.87 11.13 -18.47
N PHE A 6 29.78 10.93 -19.42
CA PHE A 6 30.90 11.81 -19.73
C PHE A 6 30.71 12.40 -21.12
N LEU A 7 30.24 13.65 -21.17
CA LEU A 7 29.88 14.35 -22.41
C LEU A 7 30.74 15.61 -22.53
N GLY A 8 31.66 15.64 -23.49
CA GLY A 8 32.54 16.81 -23.62
C GLY A 8 33.85 16.53 -24.32
N HIS A 9 34.90 17.25 -23.91
CA HIS A 9 36.21 17.17 -24.54
C HIS A 9 37.05 16.04 -23.93
N GLY A 10 37.61 15.22 -24.82
CA GLY A 10 38.56 14.18 -24.49
C GLY A 10 39.89 14.42 -25.18
N THR A 11 40.98 14.01 -24.55
CA THR A 11 42.31 14.01 -25.13
C THR A 11 43.02 12.68 -24.82
N ASN A 12 44.04 12.37 -25.60
CA ASN A 12 44.95 11.25 -25.32
C ASN A 12 46.27 11.83 -24.80
N LEU A 13 46.65 11.45 -23.58
CA LEU A 13 47.95 11.82 -23.03
C LEU A 13 48.99 10.75 -23.37
N GLY A 14 49.90 11.08 -24.30
CA GLY A 14 51.01 10.22 -24.68
C GLY A 14 50.68 9.21 -25.78
N ARG A 15 51.40 8.07 -25.80
CA ARG A 15 51.35 7.07 -26.89
C ARG A 15 50.31 5.95 -26.68
N VAL A 16 49.70 5.86 -25.51
CA VAL A 16 48.69 4.83 -25.19
C VAL A 16 47.31 5.47 -25.39
N PRO A 17 46.39 4.83 -26.13
CA PRO A 17 45.05 5.39 -26.39
C PRO A 17 44.15 5.26 -25.15
N LYS A 18 44.41 6.08 -24.13
CA LYS A 18 43.57 6.22 -22.93
C LYS A 18 42.84 7.55 -22.95
N LEU A 19 41.53 7.51 -22.67
CA LEU A 19 40.71 8.71 -22.60
C LEU A 19 41.04 9.51 -21.34
N SER A 20 41.53 10.73 -21.53
CA SER A 20 41.59 11.76 -20.50
C SER A 20 40.49 12.79 -20.75
N PHE A 21 39.51 12.85 -19.86
CA PHE A 21 38.39 13.77 -19.94
C PHE A 21 38.77 15.14 -19.39
N MET A 22 38.43 16.20 -20.13
CA MET A 22 38.80 17.58 -19.80
C MET A 22 37.69 18.28 -19.02
N ALA A 23 38.05 18.90 -17.90
CA ALA A 23 37.26 19.89 -17.19
C ALA A 23 37.43 21.29 -17.81
N SER A 24 36.65 22.27 -17.35
CA SER A 24 36.68 23.65 -17.87
C SER A 24 38.02 24.37 -17.69
N ASP A 25 38.82 23.95 -16.72
CA ASP A 25 40.14 24.48 -16.38
C ASP A 25 41.30 23.57 -16.81
N SER A 26 41.01 22.51 -17.57
CA SER A 26 42.05 21.61 -18.09
C SER A 26 43.01 22.31 -19.04
N LEU A 27 44.29 21.99 -18.90
CA LEU A 27 45.35 22.47 -19.79
C LEU A 27 45.77 21.36 -20.75
N GLN A 28 46.07 21.74 -21.99
CA GLN A 28 46.55 20.80 -23.00
C GLN A 28 47.87 20.15 -22.53
N ASP A 29 47.96 18.82 -22.68
CA ASP A 29 49.13 18.00 -22.33
C ASP A 29 49.56 18.00 -20.85
N VAL A 30 48.69 18.45 -19.92
CA VAL A 30 48.95 18.43 -18.47
C VAL A 30 48.12 17.34 -17.81
N SER A 31 48.77 16.23 -17.42
CA SER A 31 48.11 15.05 -16.84
C SER A 31 47.35 15.30 -15.54
N THR A 32 47.80 16.24 -14.71
CA THR A 32 47.14 16.57 -13.45
C THR A 32 45.89 17.42 -13.61
N SER A 33 45.61 17.91 -14.82
CA SER A 33 44.46 18.79 -15.10
C SER A 33 43.30 18.07 -15.77
N VAL A 34 43.37 16.75 -15.95
CA VAL A 34 42.39 15.94 -16.67
C VAL A 34 42.04 14.68 -15.87
N VAL A 35 40.92 14.04 -16.21
CA VAL A 35 40.41 12.84 -15.52
C VAL A 35 40.61 11.60 -16.38
N ASP A 36 41.34 10.60 -15.88
CA ASP A 36 41.41 9.27 -16.50
C ASP A 36 40.08 8.54 -16.26
N VAL A 37 39.26 8.45 -17.31
CA VAL A 37 37.90 7.87 -17.23
C VAL A 37 37.96 6.37 -16.94
N GLY A 38 38.91 5.65 -17.54
CA GLY A 38 39.06 4.22 -17.31
C GLY A 38 39.44 3.92 -15.86
N HIS A 39 40.33 4.72 -15.27
CA HIS A 39 40.68 4.59 -13.85
C HIS A 39 39.47 4.89 -12.93
N LEU A 40 38.73 5.97 -13.21
CA LEU A 40 37.56 6.36 -12.43
C LEU A 40 36.46 5.29 -12.46
N LEU A 41 36.19 4.70 -13.63
CA LEU A 41 35.22 3.60 -13.76
C LEU A 41 35.65 2.37 -12.97
N GLY A 42 36.95 2.05 -12.96
CA GLY A 42 37.50 0.99 -12.12
C GLY A 42 37.26 1.24 -10.63
N GLN A 43 37.54 2.46 -10.15
CA GLN A 43 37.28 2.85 -8.76
C GLN A 43 35.79 2.79 -8.40
N ALA A 44 34.91 3.23 -9.29
CA ALA A 44 33.46 3.21 -9.07
C ALA A 44 32.91 1.78 -8.89
N LEU A 45 33.46 0.80 -9.62
CA LEU A 45 33.09 -0.62 -9.50
C LEU A 45 33.52 -1.24 -8.15
N ASP A 46 34.55 -0.67 -7.50
CA ASP A 46 35.06 -1.11 -6.19
C ASP A 46 34.34 -0.45 -4.98
N VAL A 47 33.42 0.51 -5.20
CA VAL A 47 32.68 1.17 -4.12
C VAL A 47 31.63 0.24 -3.49
N HIS A 48 31.60 0.18 -2.15
CA HIS A 48 30.62 -0.60 -1.41
C HIS A 48 29.17 -0.14 -1.70
N GLY A 49 28.29 -1.07 -2.06
CA GLY A 49 26.90 -0.80 -2.43
C GLY A 49 26.65 -0.59 -3.94
N VAL A 50 27.70 -0.33 -4.74
CA VAL A 50 27.58 -0.22 -6.21
C VAL A 50 27.74 -1.59 -6.85
N ARG A 51 26.64 -2.26 -7.19
CA ARG A 51 26.69 -3.61 -7.81
C ARG A 51 26.91 -3.60 -9.33
N GLU A 52 26.55 -2.49 -9.98
CA GLU A 52 26.50 -2.36 -11.42
C GLU A 52 26.76 -0.91 -11.82
N VAL A 53 27.58 -0.73 -12.84
CA VAL A 53 27.87 0.58 -13.46
C VAL A 53 27.49 0.54 -14.94
N ILE A 54 26.69 1.52 -15.37
CA ILE A 54 26.44 1.80 -16.79
C ILE A 54 27.09 3.14 -17.11
N ALA A 55 28.05 3.14 -18.03
CA ALA A 55 28.83 4.32 -18.40
C ALA A 55 28.55 4.73 -19.85
N LEU A 56 28.29 6.01 -20.06
CA LEU A 56 28.07 6.64 -21.36
C LEU A 56 29.22 7.61 -21.62
N VAL A 57 29.95 7.45 -22.72
CA VAL A 57 31.12 8.28 -23.04
C VAL A 57 30.99 8.85 -24.44
N ASP A 58 30.80 10.16 -24.53
CA ASP A 58 30.74 10.93 -25.77
C ASP A 58 31.77 12.06 -25.71
N ALA A 59 32.99 11.71 -26.11
CA ALA A 59 34.12 12.59 -26.17
C ALA A 59 35.05 12.20 -27.32
N CYS A 60 35.93 13.10 -27.74
CA CYS A 60 37.03 12.74 -28.63
C CYS A 60 37.83 11.58 -28.01
N HIS A 61 38.13 10.53 -28.79
CA HIS A 61 38.79 9.32 -28.31
C HIS A 61 38.00 8.52 -27.25
N ALA A 62 36.66 8.56 -27.28
CA ALA A 62 35.80 7.81 -26.38
C ALA A 62 36.19 6.32 -26.22
N GLY A 63 36.65 5.67 -27.29
CA GLY A 63 37.11 4.28 -27.26
C GLY A 63 38.30 3.98 -26.33
N GLY A 64 38.99 5.00 -25.83
CA GLY A 64 40.04 4.89 -24.81
C GLY A 64 39.53 4.85 -23.36
N ALA A 65 38.21 4.85 -23.13
CA ALA A 65 37.61 4.86 -21.78
C ALA A 65 37.55 3.49 -21.10
N VAL A 66 37.98 2.42 -21.78
CA VAL A 66 37.87 1.05 -21.27
C VAL A 66 38.78 0.88 -20.04
N PRO A 67 38.25 0.50 -18.86
CA PRO A 67 39.07 0.21 -17.69
C PRO A 67 39.94 -1.04 -17.91
N ASP A 68 40.96 -1.23 -17.07
CA ASP A 68 41.72 -2.48 -17.06
C ASP A 68 40.86 -3.61 -16.48
N LEU A 69 40.17 -4.34 -17.37
CA LEU A 69 39.27 -5.44 -17.01
C LEU A 69 40.01 -6.60 -16.31
N GLY A 70 41.32 -6.76 -16.53
CA GLY A 70 42.13 -7.79 -15.89
C GLY A 70 42.33 -7.53 -14.40
N LEU A 71 42.47 -6.25 -14.01
CA LEU A 71 42.57 -5.84 -12.61
C LEU A 71 41.22 -5.97 -11.87
N LEU A 72 40.09 -5.75 -12.56
CA LEU A 72 38.75 -5.86 -11.99
C LEU A 72 38.34 -7.31 -11.66
N ALA A 73 38.79 -8.27 -12.46
CA ALA A 73 38.56 -9.70 -12.21
C ALA A 73 39.30 -10.22 -10.95
N GLY A 74 40.41 -9.57 -10.55
CA GLY A 74 41.22 -9.92 -9.38
C GLY A 74 41.14 -8.93 -8.21
N GLY A 75 40.25 -7.93 -8.27
CA GLY A 75 40.11 -6.86 -7.28
C GLY A 75 39.37 -7.27 -6.00
N VAL A 76 39.07 -6.29 -5.14
CA VAL A 76 38.47 -6.45 -3.79
C VAL A 76 37.15 -7.24 -3.79
N ARG A 77 36.46 -7.29 -4.94
CA ARG A 77 35.17 -7.97 -5.11
C ARG A 77 35.25 -9.29 -5.90
N GLU A 78 36.44 -9.80 -6.17
CA GLU A 78 36.67 -11.10 -6.86
C GLU A 78 35.84 -11.24 -8.16
N GLY A 79 35.67 -10.13 -8.90
CA GLY A 79 34.91 -10.11 -10.15
C GLY A 79 33.39 -10.06 -10.00
N VAL A 80 32.80 -9.97 -8.80
CA VAL A 80 31.34 -9.89 -8.59
C VAL A 80 30.81 -8.45 -8.84
N THR A 81 31.06 -7.94 -10.04
CA THR A 81 30.65 -6.61 -10.51
C THR A 81 30.17 -6.69 -11.96
N ARG A 82 29.37 -5.70 -12.37
CA ARG A 82 28.87 -5.59 -13.75
C ARG A 82 29.15 -4.20 -14.32
N LEU A 83 29.69 -4.15 -15.53
CA LEU A 83 29.96 -2.93 -16.29
C LEU A 83 29.31 -3.02 -17.67
N SER A 84 28.55 -1.99 -18.05
CA SER A 84 28.13 -1.72 -19.43
C SER A 84 28.65 -0.35 -19.86
N LEU A 85 29.64 -0.31 -20.74
CA LEU A 85 30.27 0.93 -21.21
C LEU A 85 29.90 1.17 -22.69
N LEU A 86 29.07 2.17 -22.95
CA LEU A 86 28.80 2.68 -24.29
C LEU A 86 29.71 3.87 -24.61
N MET A 87 30.40 3.79 -25.75
CA MET A 87 31.34 4.80 -26.22
C MET A 87 30.91 5.29 -27.61
N ALA A 88 30.90 6.60 -27.83
CA ALA A 88 30.41 7.21 -29.06
C ALA A 88 31.19 6.78 -30.32
N VAL A 89 32.47 6.44 -30.18
CA VAL A 89 33.38 6.03 -31.27
C VAL A 89 34.39 4.99 -30.80
N SER A 90 35.05 4.32 -31.75
CA SER A 90 36.19 3.44 -31.47
C SER A 90 37.45 4.23 -31.05
N ALA A 91 38.48 3.54 -30.53
CA ALA A 91 39.66 4.20 -29.95
C ALA A 91 40.51 5.00 -30.97
N GLY A 92 40.35 4.72 -32.27
CA GLY A 92 41.08 5.40 -33.35
C GLY A 92 40.33 6.57 -33.99
N GLU A 93 39.10 6.86 -33.52
CA GLU A 93 38.19 7.82 -34.15
C GLU A 93 37.85 8.97 -33.20
N SER A 94 37.26 10.04 -33.74
CA SER A 94 36.81 11.20 -32.97
C SER A 94 35.30 11.34 -33.07
N ALA A 95 34.64 11.49 -31.92
CA ALA A 95 33.23 11.82 -31.85
C ALA A 95 33.03 13.32 -32.14
N HIS A 96 32.00 13.65 -32.91
CA HIS A 96 31.68 15.03 -33.28
C HIS A 96 30.25 15.39 -32.91
N ASP A 97 30.08 16.66 -32.55
CA ASP A 97 28.81 17.33 -32.28
C ASP A 97 27.91 16.65 -31.24
N LEU A 98 28.39 15.74 -30.40
CA LEU A 98 27.55 14.92 -29.52
C LEU A 98 26.45 14.16 -30.28
N ALA A 99 26.73 13.75 -31.52
CA ALA A 99 25.76 13.07 -32.37
C ALA A 99 25.25 11.78 -31.70
N PHE A 100 26.14 11.03 -31.05
CA PHE A 100 25.82 9.84 -30.26
C PHE A 100 24.85 10.19 -29.13
N SER A 101 25.18 11.16 -28.28
CA SER A 101 24.35 11.50 -27.12
C SER A 101 22.99 12.09 -27.49
N ARG A 102 22.91 12.87 -28.56
CA ARG A 102 21.62 13.38 -29.06
C ARG A 102 20.73 12.25 -29.56
N ALA A 103 21.29 11.30 -30.32
CA ALA A 103 20.54 10.13 -30.77
C ALA A 103 20.15 9.22 -29.61
N LEU A 104 21.06 8.98 -28.67
CA LEU A 104 20.82 8.23 -27.44
C LEU A 104 19.67 8.84 -26.63
N ALA A 105 19.73 10.14 -26.33
CA ALA A 105 18.70 10.85 -25.58
C ALA A 105 17.36 10.82 -26.30
N ARG A 106 17.37 10.96 -27.64
CA ARG A 106 16.16 10.81 -28.45
C ARG A 106 15.55 9.42 -28.28
N PHE A 107 16.32 8.34 -28.45
CA PHE A 107 15.79 6.97 -28.37
C PHE A 107 15.43 6.51 -26.96
N VAL A 108 16.10 7.04 -25.94
CA VAL A 108 15.70 6.85 -24.55
C VAL A 108 14.38 7.56 -24.26
N GLY A 109 14.20 8.79 -24.76
CA GLY A 109 13.00 9.59 -24.52
C GLY A 109 11.79 9.16 -25.38
N GLU A 110 12.02 8.84 -26.65
CA GLU A 110 10.97 8.42 -27.57
C GLU A 110 10.66 6.93 -27.43
N GLY A 111 11.67 6.10 -27.13
CA GLY A 111 11.61 4.64 -27.07
C GLY A 111 11.93 3.95 -28.40
N LEU A 112 12.01 2.62 -28.40
CA LEU A 112 12.31 1.78 -29.56
C LEU A 112 11.14 0.84 -29.91
N PRO A 113 10.66 0.85 -31.17
CA PRO A 113 9.56 -0.01 -31.58
C PRO A 113 10.00 -1.48 -31.59
N GLY A 114 9.22 -2.35 -30.94
CA GLY A 114 9.48 -3.78 -30.88
C GLY A 114 10.54 -4.22 -29.86
N ALA A 115 11.19 -3.27 -29.16
CA ALA A 115 12.02 -3.58 -28.00
C ALA A 115 11.14 -3.92 -26.77
N GLY A 116 11.71 -4.61 -25.78
CA GLY A 116 11.02 -5.00 -24.54
C GLY A 116 10.61 -3.81 -23.66
N GLU A 117 10.13 -4.11 -22.44
CA GLU A 117 9.78 -3.09 -21.44
C GLU A 117 10.96 -2.17 -21.10
N PHE A 118 12.16 -2.75 -21.09
CA PHE A 118 13.40 -2.05 -20.80
C PHE A 118 14.32 -2.07 -22.03
N LEU A 119 14.99 -0.95 -22.29
CA LEU A 119 15.97 -0.81 -23.35
C LEU A 119 17.34 -1.24 -22.85
N SER A 120 17.93 -2.26 -23.46
CA SER A 120 19.28 -2.70 -23.15
C SER A 120 20.35 -1.76 -23.78
N PRO A 121 21.55 -1.67 -23.18
CA PRO A 121 22.73 -1.06 -23.80
C PRO A 121 22.99 -1.46 -25.26
N ALA A 122 22.77 -2.73 -25.59
CA ALA A 122 23.03 -3.27 -26.92
C ALA A 122 21.98 -2.80 -27.95
N GLU A 123 20.70 -2.88 -27.61
CA GLU A 123 19.61 -2.43 -28.48
C GLU A 123 19.72 -0.93 -28.81
N VAL A 124 20.03 -0.12 -27.80
CA VAL A 124 20.18 1.32 -27.99
C VAL A 124 21.41 1.63 -28.86
N ARG A 125 22.57 0.99 -28.62
CA ARG A 125 23.76 1.13 -29.47
C ARG A 125 23.43 0.81 -30.93
N ASP A 126 22.74 -0.31 -31.18
CA ASP A 126 22.44 -0.78 -32.53
C ASP A 126 21.50 0.16 -33.29
N VAL A 127 20.58 0.82 -32.59
CA VAL A 127 19.70 1.81 -33.22
C VAL A 127 20.43 3.13 -33.44
N VAL A 128 21.27 3.56 -32.49
CA VAL A 128 22.12 4.75 -32.65
C VAL A 128 23.02 4.58 -33.86
N ASN A 129 23.79 3.49 -33.98
CA ASN A 129 24.68 3.25 -35.12
C ASN A 129 23.96 3.14 -36.47
N ARG A 130 22.70 2.72 -36.49
CA ARG A 130 21.89 2.70 -37.72
C ARG A 130 21.40 4.08 -38.14
N THR A 131 21.35 5.03 -37.21
CA THR A 131 20.69 6.33 -37.42
C THR A 131 21.68 7.49 -37.49
N THR A 132 22.71 7.43 -36.67
CA THR A 132 23.87 8.29 -36.74
C THR A 132 24.98 7.44 -37.35
N ASP A 133 25.65 7.94 -38.38
CA ASP A 133 26.79 7.29 -39.06
C ASP A 133 28.04 7.22 -38.13
N THR A 134 27.80 6.78 -36.89
CA THR A 134 28.73 6.68 -35.78
C THR A 134 29.00 5.20 -35.54
N ASP A 135 30.26 4.83 -35.35
CA ASP A 135 30.65 3.47 -34.96
C ASP A 135 30.72 3.36 -33.43
N SER A 136 29.58 3.56 -32.75
CA SER A 136 29.55 3.46 -31.29
C SER A 136 29.80 2.03 -30.83
N ARG A 137 30.51 1.89 -29.72
CA ARG A 137 30.99 0.60 -29.18
C ARG A 137 30.39 0.34 -27.81
N LEU A 138 30.05 -0.92 -27.55
CA LEU A 138 29.62 -1.40 -26.25
C LEU A 138 30.64 -2.40 -25.73
N VAL A 139 31.15 -2.16 -24.52
CA VAL A 139 31.98 -3.10 -23.76
C VAL A 139 31.19 -3.56 -22.54
N THR A 140 31.01 -4.88 -22.40
CA THR A 140 30.32 -5.48 -21.26
C THR A 140 31.25 -6.38 -20.47
N MET A 141 31.21 -6.26 -19.15
CA MET A 141 31.80 -7.20 -18.21
C MET A 141 30.70 -7.63 -17.24
N ASP A 142 30.45 -8.93 -17.14
CA ASP A 142 29.42 -9.47 -16.25
C ASP A 142 30.00 -10.58 -15.37
N GLY A 143 30.15 -10.29 -14.08
CA GLY A 143 30.46 -11.30 -13.06
C GLY A 143 29.28 -11.61 -12.13
N LEU A 144 28.07 -11.13 -12.44
CA LEU A 144 26.84 -11.42 -11.69
C LEU A 144 26.04 -12.52 -12.39
N ALA A 145 26.49 -13.77 -12.26
CA ALA A 145 25.73 -14.91 -12.77
C ALA A 145 24.30 -14.94 -12.16
N TYR A 146 23.30 -15.21 -13.00
CA TYR A 146 21.87 -15.35 -12.63
C TYR A 146 21.12 -14.06 -12.26
N GLN A 147 21.61 -12.87 -12.62
CA GLN A 147 20.83 -11.63 -12.51
C GLN A 147 20.26 -11.17 -13.87
N PRO A 148 19.11 -10.46 -13.89
CA PRO A 148 18.51 -9.90 -15.11
C PRO A 148 19.51 -9.04 -15.89
N GLU A 149 19.37 -8.96 -17.21
CA GLU A 149 20.26 -8.16 -18.06
C GLU A 149 20.24 -6.65 -17.69
N PRO A 150 21.37 -5.94 -17.87
CA PRO A 150 21.45 -4.50 -17.62
C PRO A 150 20.54 -3.72 -18.56
N TRP A 151 19.85 -2.68 -18.06
CA TRP A 151 19.00 -1.81 -18.86
C TRP A 151 19.29 -0.32 -18.62
N LEU A 152 19.19 0.48 -19.69
CA LEU A 152 19.48 1.91 -19.70
C LEU A 152 18.28 2.75 -19.25
N ALA A 153 17.11 2.43 -19.81
CA ALA A 153 15.88 3.16 -19.57
C ALA A 153 14.65 2.28 -19.83
N ARG A 154 13.51 2.67 -19.26
CA ARG A 154 12.22 2.11 -19.64
C ARG A 154 11.88 2.57 -21.06
N ASN A 155 11.40 1.66 -21.90
CA ASN A 155 11.09 1.96 -23.29
C ASN A 155 9.81 2.81 -23.40
N ALA A 156 9.90 4.07 -23.83
CA ALA A 156 8.71 4.92 -23.98
C ALA A 156 7.76 4.49 -25.12
N GLN A 157 8.25 3.76 -26.13
CA GLN A 157 7.41 3.10 -27.16
C GLN A 157 7.00 1.70 -26.76
N HIS A 158 7.47 1.20 -25.60
CA HIS A 158 6.77 0.12 -24.94
C HIS A 158 5.47 0.70 -24.41
N THR A 159 4.53 0.87 -25.33
CA THR A 159 3.16 0.53 -25.05
C THR A 159 3.25 -0.87 -24.47
N ALA A 160 3.06 -1.00 -23.15
CA ALA A 160 2.63 -2.26 -22.58
C ALA A 160 1.45 -2.65 -23.46
N ARG A 161 1.69 -3.56 -24.44
CA ARG A 161 0.85 -3.81 -25.62
C ARG A 161 -0.56 -3.35 -25.30
N ALA A 162 -1.03 -2.24 -25.89
CA ALA A 162 -2.35 -1.66 -25.64
C ALA A 162 -3.23 -2.64 -24.84
N GLY A 163 -3.19 -2.50 -23.51
CA GLY A 163 -3.29 -3.61 -22.55
C GLY A 163 -4.17 -4.72 -23.07
N GLY A 164 -3.59 -5.89 -23.38
CA GLY A 164 -4.36 -7.07 -23.79
C GLY A 164 -5.60 -7.22 -22.89
N LEU A 165 -6.68 -7.75 -23.46
CA LEU A 165 -7.97 -7.85 -22.76
C LEU A 165 -7.83 -8.36 -21.31
N LEU A 166 -6.85 -9.24 -21.08
CA LEU A 166 -6.49 -9.82 -19.79
C LEU A 166 -5.17 -9.28 -19.26
N ARG A 167 -5.07 -9.11 -17.94
CA ARG A 167 -3.84 -8.78 -17.22
C ARG A 167 -3.09 -10.04 -16.78
N ALA A 168 -2.00 -9.85 -16.02
CA ALA A 168 -1.13 -10.93 -15.58
C ALA A 168 -1.90 -12.02 -14.81
N VAL A 169 -2.84 -11.65 -13.94
CA VAL A 169 -3.65 -12.59 -13.15
C VAL A 169 -4.57 -13.39 -14.08
N GLY A 170 -5.36 -12.73 -14.90
CA GLY A 170 -6.29 -13.36 -15.83
C GLY A 170 -5.60 -14.22 -16.89
N ALA A 171 -4.50 -13.73 -17.46
CA ALA A 171 -3.69 -14.48 -18.42
C ALA A 171 -3.05 -15.72 -17.80
N ALA A 172 -2.55 -15.63 -16.55
CA ALA A 172 -1.96 -16.76 -15.85
C ALA A 172 -3.00 -17.83 -15.49
N ASP A 173 -4.18 -17.44 -14.99
CA ASP A 173 -5.25 -18.38 -14.66
C ASP A 173 -5.86 -19.02 -15.91
N LEU A 174 -6.03 -18.26 -16.98
CA LEU A 174 -6.47 -18.82 -18.26
C LEU A 174 -5.44 -19.83 -18.77
N ARG A 175 -4.15 -19.49 -18.78
CA ARG A 175 -3.09 -20.40 -19.23
C ARG A 175 -3.08 -21.70 -18.41
N ARG A 176 -3.18 -21.59 -17.08
CA ARG A 176 -3.28 -22.75 -16.18
C ARG A 176 -4.52 -23.60 -16.47
N ALA A 177 -5.65 -22.97 -16.76
CA ALA A 177 -6.87 -23.68 -17.09
C ALA A 177 -6.81 -24.38 -18.46
N LEU A 178 -6.02 -23.86 -19.39
CA LEU A 178 -5.87 -24.42 -20.74
C LEU A 178 -4.72 -25.44 -20.85
N GLU A 179 -3.81 -25.49 -19.87
CA GLU A 179 -2.66 -26.40 -19.84
C GLU A 179 -3.01 -27.88 -20.16
N PRO A 180 -4.12 -28.46 -19.66
CA PRO A 180 -4.47 -29.86 -19.95
C PRO A 180 -4.80 -30.17 -21.41
N PHE A 181 -5.00 -29.17 -22.27
CA PHE A 181 -5.39 -29.33 -23.67
C PHE A 181 -4.22 -29.22 -24.65
N GLY A 182 -3.00 -28.97 -24.16
CA GLY A 182 -1.79 -28.88 -24.96
C GLY A 182 -1.62 -27.58 -25.76
N GLU A 183 -0.51 -27.49 -26.49
CA GLU A 183 -0.03 -26.25 -27.14
C GLU A 183 -1.00 -25.64 -28.17
N ALA A 184 -1.82 -26.46 -28.82
CA ALA A 184 -2.80 -25.99 -29.79
C ALA A 184 -3.88 -25.08 -29.18
N VAL A 185 -4.17 -25.23 -27.88
CA VAL A 185 -5.17 -24.41 -27.15
C VAL A 185 -4.49 -23.37 -26.27
N THR A 186 -3.32 -23.66 -25.68
CA THR A 186 -2.60 -22.71 -24.81
C THR A 186 -1.94 -21.55 -25.57
N SER A 187 -1.77 -21.67 -26.90
CA SER A 187 -1.22 -20.62 -27.77
C SER A 187 -2.24 -19.56 -28.23
N PHE A 188 -3.51 -19.65 -27.81
CA PHE A 188 -4.52 -18.63 -28.13
C PHE A 188 -4.14 -17.26 -27.54
N SER A 189 -3.89 -16.28 -28.41
CA SER A 189 -3.71 -14.89 -28.01
C SER A 189 -5.07 -14.25 -27.76
N ILE A 190 -5.33 -13.82 -26.53
CA ILE A 190 -6.57 -13.13 -26.16
C ILE A 190 -6.32 -11.63 -26.12
N THR A 191 -6.75 -10.93 -27.16
CA THR A 191 -6.63 -9.47 -27.26
C THR A 191 -7.98 -8.76 -27.27
N THR A 192 -9.07 -9.47 -27.58
CA THR A 192 -10.43 -8.92 -27.67
C THR A 192 -11.48 -9.83 -27.02
N VAL A 193 -12.63 -9.26 -26.66
CA VAL A 193 -13.79 -10.02 -26.15
C VAL A 193 -14.21 -11.15 -27.11
N ASN A 194 -14.08 -10.91 -28.41
CA ASN A 194 -14.41 -11.91 -29.43
C ASN A 194 -13.47 -13.12 -29.37
N ASP A 195 -12.23 -12.95 -28.91
CA ASP A 195 -11.29 -14.06 -28.76
C ASP A 195 -11.66 -14.97 -27.59
N LEU A 196 -12.19 -14.41 -26.49
CA LEU A 196 -12.79 -15.20 -25.41
C LEU A 196 -14.00 -16.01 -25.92
N GLY A 197 -14.85 -15.39 -26.74
CA GLY A 197 -15.99 -16.05 -27.36
C GLY A 197 -15.59 -17.20 -28.29
N ARG A 198 -14.55 -17.00 -29.11
CA ARG A 198 -13.98 -18.05 -29.97
C ARG A 198 -13.39 -19.20 -29.17
N LEU A 199 -12.63 -18.90 -28.12
CA LEU A 199 -12.05 -19.91 -27.25
C LEU A 199 -13.14 -20.73 -26.54
N ARG A 200 -14.24 -20.11 -26.12
CA ARG A 200 -15.40 -20.83 -25.58
C ARG A 200 -15.99 -21.81 -26.60
N GLY A 201 -16.22 -21.37 -27.83
CA GLY A 201 -16.72 -22.25 -28.90
C GLY A 201 -15.80 -23.45 -29.16
N THR A 202 -14.48 -23.25 -29.07
CA THR A 202 -13.48 -24.33 -29.17
C THR A 202 -13.61 -25.34 -28.02
N LEU A 203 -13.76 -24.87 -26.78
CA LEU A 203 -13.95 -25.75 -25.62
C LEU A 203 -15.27 -26.52 -25.68
N ASP A 204 -16.35 -25.88 -26.14
CA ASP A 204 -17.66 -26.51 -26.29
C ASP A 204 -17.63 -27.63 -27.35
N ALA A 205 -16.87 -27.45 -28.44
CA ALA A 205 -16.66 -28.47 -29.46
C ALA A 205 -15.85 -29.68 -28.92
N LEU A 206 -14.88 -29.42 -28.03
CA LEU A 206 -14.07 -30.45 -27.38
C LEU A 206 -14.87 -31.29 -26.37
N ASP A 207 -15.83 -30.69 -25.67
CA ASP A 207 -16.69 -31.38 -24.68
C ASP A 207 -17.54 -32.48 -25.32
N GLN A 208 -17.91 -32.30 -26.59
CA GLN A 208 -18.72 -33.24 -27.35
C GLN A 208 -17.96 -34.53 -27.74
N HIS A 209 -16.62 -34.53 -27.70
CA HIS A 209 -15.81 -35.58 -28.31
C HIS A 209 -14.99 -36.42 -27.31
N VAL A 210 -14.76 -35.97 -26.05
CA VAL A 210 -13.83 -36.65 -25.13
C VAL A 210 -14.36 -36.76 -23.69
N ALA A 211 -14.74 -37.96 -23.26
CA ALA A 211 -15.35 -38.21 -21.95
C ALA A 211 -14.37 -38.03 -20.75
N THR A 212 -13.06 -38.20 -20.96
CA THR A 212 -12.01 -38.13 -19.93
C THR A 212 -11.57 -36.72 -19.56
N THR A 213 -12.03 -35.68 -20.27
CA THR A 213 -11.56 -34.28 -20.09
C THR A 213 -12.63 -33.34 -19.52
N ARG A 214 -13.84 -33.85 -19.23
CA ARG A 214 -15.00 -33.02 -18.84
C ARG A 214 -14.77 -32.16 -17.59
N GLN A 215 -13.99 -32.63 -16.61
CA GLN A 215 -13.66 -31.84 -15.42
C GLN A 215 -12.73 -30.66 -15.75
N HIS A 216 -11.74 -30.86 -16.61
CA HIS A 216 -10.83 -29.80 -17.07
C HIS A 216 -11.56 -28.78 -17.95
N ILE A 217 -12.46 -29.26 -18.83
CA ILE A 217 -13.30 -28.38 -19.67
C ILE A 217 -14.20 -27.52 -18.79
N GLY A 218 -14.88 -28.12 -17.82
CA GLY A 218 -15.72 -27.38 -16.88
C GLY A 218 -14.92 -26.37 -16.04
N TYR A 219 -13.66 -26.66 -15.70
CA TYR A 219 -12.78 -25.69 -15.03
C TYR A 219 -12.40 -24.53 -15.96
N ALA A 220 -11.98 -24.81 -17.19
CA ALA A 220 -11.64 -23.79 -18.18
C ALA A 220 -12.83 -22.90 -18.54
N GLN A 221 -14.02 -23.47 -18.73
CA GLN A 221 -15.25 -22.73 -18.94
C GLN A 221 -15.57 -21.79 -17.76
N ARG A 222 -15.42 -22.26 -16.51
CA ARG A 222 -15.61 -21.40 -15.33
C ARG A 222 -14.62 -20.24 -15.26
N VAL A 223 -13.36 -20.47 -15.63
CA VAL A 223 -12.35 -19.40 -15.69
C VAL A 223 -12.70 -18.39 -16.79
N LEU A 224 -13.14 -18.86 -17.96
CA LEU A 224 -13.62 -17.98 -19.05
C LEU A 224 -14.84 -17.15 -18.65
N ASP A 225 -15.83 -17.76 -17.99
CA ASP A 225 -17.02 -17.06 -17.50
C ASP A 225 -16.61 -15.91 -16.55
N ARG A 226 -15.72 -16.19 -15.60
CA ARG A 226 -15.19 -15.19 -14.66
C ARG A 226 -14.41 -14.07 -15.34
N LEU A 227 -13.65 -14.39 -16.38
CA LEU A 227 -12.91 -13.39 -17.17
C LEU A 227 -13.86 -12.52 -18.01
N MET A 228 -14.91 -13.10 -18.59
CA MET A 228 -15.95 -12.34 -19.27
C MET A 228 -16.68 -11.41 -18.30
N ASP A 229 -16.98 -11.87 -17.08
CA ASP A 229 -17.57 -11.04 -16.03
C ASP A 229 -16.64 -9.90 -15.60
N ALA A 230 -15.33 -10.18 -15.51
CA ALA A 230 -14.33 -9.17 -15.21
C ALA A 230 -14.31 -8.06 -16.27
N VAL A 231 -14.16 -8.44 -17.55
CA VAL A 231 -14.13 -7.51 -18.68
C VAL A 231 -15.38 -6.64 -18.73
N ARG A 232 -16.56 -7.25 -18.70
CA ARG A 232 -17.82 -6.51 -18.76
C ARG A 232 -17.98 -5.57 -17.57
N THR A 233 -17.41 -5.92 -16.42
CA THR A 233 -17.50 -5.09 -15.20
C THR A 233 -16.55 -3.92 -15.28
N CYS A 234 -15.34 -4.10 -15.83
CA CYS A 234 -14.47 -2.98 -16.18
C CYS A 234 -15.15 -2.04 -17.19
N GLU A 235 -15.76 -2.56 -18.25
CA GLU A 235 -16.51 -1.74 -19.22
C GLU A 235 -17.62 -0.93 -18.54
N PHE A 236 -18.42 -1.57 -17.68
CA PHE A 236 -19.45 -0.88 -16.90
C PHE A 236 -18.88 0.23 -16.02
N LEU A 237 -17.82 -0.07 -15.26
CA LEU A 237 -17.21 0.87 -14.31
C LEU A 237 -16.47 2.03 -15.00
N SER A 238 -15.93 1.81 -16.20
CA SER A 238 -15.22 2.84 -16.97
C SER A 238 -16.12 3.70 -17.84
N SER A 239 -17.21 3.16 -18.39
CA SER A 239 -18.01 3.85 -19.42
C SER A 239 -19.47 4.10 -19.07
N ASP A 240 -20.08 3.28 -18.21
CA ASP A 240 -21.51 3.34 -17.88
C ASP A 240 -21.77 3.63 -16.39
N TRP A 241 -20.72 3.94 -15.61
CA TRP A 241 -20.84 4.22 -14.18
C TRP A 241 -21.68 5.48 -13.95
N PRO A 242 -22.78 5.41 -13.17
CA PRO A 242 -23.67 6.54 -12.96
C PRO A 242 -23.19 7.53 -11.87
N GLY A 243 -22.09 7.22 -11.18
CA GLY A 243 -21.55 8.03 -10.08
C GLY A 243 -20.40 8.95 -10.51
N LYS A 244 -19.55 9.34 -9.56
CA LYS A 244 -18.37 10.17 -9.82
C LYS A 244 -17.28 9.35 -10.52
N PRO A 245 -16.38 9.99 -11.30
CA PRO A 245 -15.22 9.31 -11.89
C PRO A 245 -14.45 8.47 -10.87
N LEU A 246 -14.04 7.28 -11.27
CA LEU A 246 -13.32 6.35 -10.41
C LEU A 246 -11.86 6.76 -10.33
N GLU A 247 -11.45 7.24 -9.15
CA GLU A 247 -10.07 7.57 -8.83
C GLU A 247 -9.34 6.34 -8.26
N SER A 248 -8.02 6.27 -8.47
CA SER A 248 -7.19 5.14 -8.03
C SER A 248 -7.41 4.79 -6.55
N ASP A 249 -7.40 5.79 -5.67
CA ASP A 249 -7.60 5.59 -4.23
C ASP A 249 -8.96 4.98 -3.92
N ARG A 250 -10.02 5.40 -4.63
CA ARG A 250 -11.37 4.84 -4.44
C ARG A 250 -11.43 3.37 -4.86
N ILE A 251 -10.76 3.01 -5.96
CA ILE A 251 -10.64 1.64 -6.44
C ILE A 251 -9.87 0.80 -5.42
N ARG A 252 -8.72 1.28 -4.95
CA ARG A 252 -7.87 0.58 -3.97
C ARG A 252 -8.64 0.29 -2.67
N ARG A 253 -9.33 1.28 -2.12
CA ARG A 253 -10.13 1.13 -0.89
C ARG A 253 -11.27 0.14 -1.05
N ALA A 254 -12.07 0.30 -2.11
CA ALA A 254 -13.18 -0.62 -2.37
C ALA A 254 -12.68 -2.06 -2.58
N TYR A 255 -11.55 -2.24 -3.27
CA TYR A 255 -10.94 -3.54 -3.45
C TYR A 255 -10.45 -4.12 -2.12
N ALA A 256 -9.77 -3.34 -1.29
CA ALA A 256 -9.28 -3.80 0.01
C ALA A 256 -10.43 -4.24 0.93
N VAL A 257 -11.56 -3.52 0.89
CA VAL A 257 -12.80 -3.88 1.59
C VAL A 257 -13.33 -5.24 1.12
N ALA A 258 -13.52 -5.39 -0.20
CA ALA A 258 -14.15 -6.58 -0.78
C ALA A 258 -13.24 -7.82 -0.77
N ALA A 259 -11.95 -7.63 -1.05
CA ALA A 259 -10.97 -8.70 -1.17
C ALA A 259 -10.29 -9.06 0.16
N ARG A 260 -10.42 -8.20 1.19
CA ARG A 260 -9.69 -8.31 2.47
C ARG A 260 -8.19 -8.51 2.26
N ARG A 261 -7.60 -7.68 1.39
CA ARG A 261 -6.17 -7.66 1.05
C ARG A 261 -5.80 -6.37 0.33
N PRO A 262 -4.53 -5.93 0.39
CA PRO A 262 -4.09 -4.73 -0.31
C PRO A 262 -4.34 -4.84 -1.82
N ALA A 263 -4.67 -3.70 -2.43
CA ALA A 263 -4.86 -3.62 -3.87
C ALA A 263 -3.56 -3.92 -4.63
N PRO A 264 -3.63 -4.46 -5.87
CA PRO A 264 -2.45 -4.66 -6.70
C PRO A 264 -1.69 -3.34 -6.94
N GLU A 265 -0.36 -3.41 -7.02
CA GLU A 265 0.53 -2.23 -7.22
C GLU A 265 0.39 -1.55 -8.60
N SER A 266 -0.41 -2.12 -9.50
CA SER A 266 -0.74 -1.53 -10.80
C SER A 266 -1.30 -0.11 -10.66
N GLU A 267 -1.02 0.75 -11.64
CA GLU A 267 -1.43 2.17 -11.65
C GLU A 267 -2.38 2.51 -12.81
N ALA A 268 -3.06 3.66 -12.70
CA ALA A 268 -3.95 4.22 -13.71
C ALA A 268 -5.04 3.22 -14.20
N ASP A 269 -5.30 3.18 -15.51
CA ASP A 269 -6.35 2.34 -16.11
C ASP A 269 -6.13 0.83 -15.90
N GLU A 270 -4.91 0.41 -15.57
CA GLU A 270 -4.58 -1.00 -15.32
C GLU A 270 -5.11 -1.46 -13.95
N LEU A 271 -5.13 -0.56 -12.97
CA LEU A 271 -5.55 -0.84 -11.60
C LEU A 271 -6.94 -1.45 -11.51
N LEU A 272 -7.90 -0.85 -12.23
CA LEU A 272 -9.28 -1.33 -12.23
C LEU A 272 -9.37 -2.77 -12.74
N ARG A 273 -8.62 -3.08 -13.81
CA ARG A 273 -8.63 -4.40 -14.43
C ARG A 273 -7.96 -5.44 -13.54
N ASP A 274 -6.80 -5.12 -12.99
CA ASP A 274 -6.09 -6.00 -12.06
C ASP A 274 -6.91 -6.28 -10.79
N CYS A 275 -7.61 -5.27 -10.24
CA CYS A 275 -8.53 -5.44 -9.11
C CYS A 275 -9.68 -6.38 -9.47
N VAL A 276 -10.39 -6.13 -10.57
CA VAL A 276 -11.58 -6.89 -10.96
C VAL A 276 -11.25 -8.34 -11.34
N GLU A 277 -10.17 -8.58 -12.10
CA GLU A 277 -9.70 -9.94 -12.40
C GLU A 277 -9.37 -10.71 -11.12
N SER A 278 -8.68 -10.05 -10.20
CA SER A 278 -8.29 -10.63 -8.93
C SER A 278 -9.49 -10.95 -8.03
N LEU A 279 -10.54 -10.11 -8.03
CA LEU A 279 -11.83 -10.39 -7.35
C LEU A 279 -12.52 -11.63 -7.94
N CYS A 280 -12.59 -11.74 -9.26
CA CYS A 280 -13.25 -12.86 -9.93
C CYS A 280 -12.49 -14.19 -9.81
N LEU A 281 -11.15 -14.16 -9.76
CA LEU A 281 -10.31 -15.36 -9.89
C LEU A 281 -9.62 -15.79 -8.59
N ARG A 282 -9.20 -14.82 -7.75
CA ARG A 282 -8.24 -15.06 -6.66
C ARG A 282 -8.78 -14.80 -5.27
N VAL A 283 -9.88 -14.06 -5.12
CA VAL A 283 -10.51 -13.90 -3.81
C VAL A 283 -11.25 -15.20 -3.48
N PRO A 284 -11.06 -15.77 -2.27
CA PRO A 284 -11.83 -16.92 -1.81
C PRO A 284 -13.33 -16.65 -1.95
N LEU A 285 -14.08 -17.67 -2.35
CA LEU A 285 -15.53 -17.55 -2.54
C LEU A 285 -16.21 -17.23 -1.20
N ALA A 286 -16.47 -15.95 -0.94
CA ALA A 286 -17.24 -15.52 0.21
C ALA A 286 -18.63 -16.17 0.15
N LYS A 287 -18.99 -16.91 1.20
CA LYS A 287 -20.27 -17.64 1.30
C LYS A 287 -20.54 -18.65 0.15
N GLY A 288 -19.50 -19.05 -0.59
CA GLY A 288 -19.61 -19.99 -1.70
C GLY A 288 -20.13 -19.42 -3.02
N SER A 289 -20.39 -18.10 -3.12
CA SER A 289 -20.82 -17.46 -4.38
C SER A 289 -19.62 -16.87 -5.14
N PRO A 290 -19.49 -17.11 -6.46
CA PRO A 290 -18.43 -16.54 -7.29
C PRO A 290 -18.54 -15.05 -7.55
N THR A 291 -19.73 -14.46 -7.38
CA THR A 291 -19.99 -13.04 -7.68
C THR A 291 -19.93 -12.15 -6.44
N ALA A 292 -19.97 -12.73 -5.24
CA ALA A 292 -20.05 -11.97 -3.98
C ALA A 292 -18.91 -10.94 -3.79
N PRO A 293 -17.62 -11.27 -3.99
CA PRO A 293 -16.56 -10.27 -3.85
C PRO A 293 -16.69 -9.12 -4.86
N LEU A 294 -17.17 -9.42 -6.07
CA LEU A 294 -17.37 -8.41 -7.10
C LEU A 294 -18.55 -7.49 -6.76
N THR A 295 -19.64 -8.03 -6.22
CA THR A 295 -20.78 -7.22 -5.77
C THR A 295 -20.45 -6.40 -4.54
N ASP A 296 -19.65 -6.92 -3.61
CA ASP A 296 -19.17 -6.16 -2.44
C ASP A 296 -18.31 -4.96 -2.89
N PHE A 297 -17.42 -5.17 -3.86
CA PHE A 297 -16.61 -4.11 -4.47
C PHE A 297 -17.48 -3.03 -5.12
N VAL A 298 -18.43 -3.41 -5.97
CA VAL A 298 -19.31 -2.47 -6.65
C VAL A 298 -20.26 -1.76 -5.69
N ALA A 299 -20.80 -2.44 -4.69
CA ALA A 299 -21.63 -1.83 -3.64
C ALA A 299 -20.84 -0.81 -2.83
N THR A 300 -19.58 -1.11 -2.48
CA THR A 300 -18.70 -0.18 -1.77
C THR A 300 -18.46 1.10 -2.57
N LEU A 301 -18.19 0.99 -3.88
CA LEU A 301 -18.08 2.16 -4.76
C LEU A 301 -19.41 2.94 -4.85
N ALA A 302 -20.54 2.25 -4.95
CA ALA A 302 -21.86 2.84 -5.08
C ALA A 302 -22.27 3.66 -3.85
N VAL A 303 -22.03 3.12 -2.65
CA VAL A 303 -22.34 3.80 -1.38
C VAL A 303 -21.56 5.10 -1.24
N VAL A 304 -20.28 5.12 -1.62
CA VAL A 304 -19.44 6.33 -1.62
C VAL A 304 -20.00 7.42 -2.55
N ASP A 305 -20.63 7.02 -3.66
CA ASP A 305 -21.28 7.94 -4.59
C ASP A 305 -22.73 8.29 -4.21
N GLY A 306 -23.24 7.78 -3.09
CA GLY A 306 -24.64 7.96 -2.68
C GLY A 306 -25.64 7.26 -3.60
N LEU A 307 -25.20 6.25 -4.35
CA LEU A 307 -26.05 5.47 -5.25
C LEU A 307 -26.76 4.36 -4.46
N GLY A 308 -28.07 4.25 -4.66
CA GLY A 308 -28.87 3.16 -4.09
C GLY A 308 -28.83 1.89 -4.95
N ARG A 309 -29.17 0.75 -4.35
CA ARG A 309 -29.28 -0.55 -5.06
C ARG A 309 -30.24 -0.52 -6.26
N ASP A 310 -31.27 0.32 -6.20
CA ASP A 310 -32.31 0.45 -7.22
C ASP A 310 -31.89 1.37 -8.38
N THR A 311 -30.65 1.86 -8.38
CA THR A 311 -30.08 2.67 -9.47
C THR A 311 -30.17 1.86 -10.78
N PRO A 312 -30.87 2.34 -11.84
CA PRO A 312 -31.22 1.52 -13.00
C PRO A 312 -30.03 0.87 -13.71
N ARG A 313 -28.93 1.61 -13.88
CA ARG A 313 -27.69 1.11 -14.51
C ARG A 313 -27.02 0.01 -13.68
N LEU A 314 -26.99 0.17 -12.37
CA LEU A 314 -26.44 -0.80 -11.43
C LEU A 314 -27.31 -2.07 -11.36
N ALA A 315 -28.63 -1.92 -11.27
CA ALA A 315 -29.57 -3.04 -11.30
C ALA A 315 -29.56 -3.80 -12.64
N ALA A 316 -29.32 -3.10 -13.77
CA ALA A 316 -29.11 -3.74 -15.06
C ALA A 316 -27.80 -4.54 -15.12
N TRP A 317 -26.70 -3.97 -14.62
CA TRP A 317 -25.41 -4.64 -14.50
C TRP A 317 -25.51 -5.93 -13.67
N ALA A 318 -26.17 -5.88 -12.51
CA ALA A 318 -26.32 -7.04 -11.61
C ALA A 318 -27.20 -8.13 -12.22
N ARG A 319 -28.33 -7.77 -12.84
CA ARG A 319 -29.21 -8.72 -13.54
C ARG A 319 -28.51 -9.40 -14.71
N GLY A 320 -27.70 -8.65 -15.47
CA GLY A 320 -26.92 -9.20 -16.59
C GLY A 320 -25.90 -10.26 -16.20
N ARG A 321 -25.55 -10.37 -14.92
CA ARG A 321 -24.59 -11.34 -14.34
C ARG A 321 -25.22 -12.35 -13.40
N GLY A 322 -26.55 -12.27 -13.19
CA GLY A 322 -27.23 -13.09 -12.20
C GLY A 322 -26.83 -12.78 -10.75
N ALA A 323 -26.28 -11.60 -10.46
CA ALA A 323 -25.74 -11.20 -9.15
C ALA A 323 -26.66 -10.24 -8.37
N ALA A 324 -27.96 -10.23 -8.68
CA ALA A 324 -28.92 -9.28 -8.11
C ALA A 324 -29.13 -9.48 -6.60
N VAL A 325 -29.11 -10.73 -6.14
CA VAL A 325 -29.27 -11.07 -4.72
C VAL A 325 -28.01 -10.69 -3.96
N GLU A 326 -26.84 -11.06 -4.45
CA GLU A 326 -25.55 -10.73 -3.83
C GLU A 326 -25.34 -9.22 -3.75
N LEU A 327 -25.74 -8.47 -4.78
CA LEU A 327 -25.71 -7.01 -4.71
C LEU A 327 -26.65 -6.48 -3.63
N ALA A 328 -27.89 -6.99 -3.54
CA ALA A 328 -28.83 -6.57 -2.51
C ALA A 328 -28.31 -6.89 -1.09
N ASP A 329 -27.70 -8.06 -0.91
CA ASP A 329 -27.07 -8.48 0.34
C ASP A 329 -25.88 -7.58 0.70
N ALA A 330 -25.05 -7.19 -0.29
CA ALA A 330 -23.93 -6.28 -0.09
C ALA A 330 -24.42 -4.91 0.40
N PHE A 331 -25.45 -4.32 -0.23
CA PHE A 331 -26.06 -3.07 0.25
C PHE A 331 -26.65 -3.22 1.65
N ALA A 332 -27.39 -4.30 1.92
CA ALA A 332 -27.97 -4.54 3.24
C ALA A 332 -26.89 -4.67 4.33
N ALA A 333 -25.75 -5.30 4.02
CA ALA A 333 -24.62 -5.39 4.94
C ALA A 333 -24.01 -4.01 5.23
N GLN A 334 -23.83 -3.18 4.20
CA GLN A 334 -23.32 -1.81 4.34
C GLN A 334 -24.28 -0.92 5.14
N GLU A 335 -25.59 -1.00 4.88
CA GLU A 335 -26.63 -0.29 5.65
C GLU A 335 -26.63 -0.72 7.11
N GLN A 336 -26.52 -2.03 7.38
CA GLN A 336 -26.47 -2.54 8.75
C GLN A 336 -25.21 -2.08 9.49
N GLN A 337 -24.06 -2.01 8.81
CA GLN A 337 -22.82 -1.48 9.37
C GLN A 337 -22.93 0.01 9.68
N ALA A 338 -23.41 0.81 8.72
CA ALA A 338 -23.63 2.25 8.91
C ALA A 338 -24.63 2.54 10.03
N ALA A 339 -25.75 1.82 10.09
CA ALA A 339 -26.75 1.96 11.16
C ALA A 339 -26.19 1.55 12.53
N GLY A 340 -25.34 0.51 12.59
CA GLY A 340 -24.67 0.08 13.80
C GLY A 340 -23.65 1.11 14.33
N HIS A 341 -23.03 1.87 13.43
CA HIS A 341 -21.98 2.85 13.78
C HIS A 341 -22.48 4.30 13.80
N ARG A 342 -23.77 4.54 13.52
CA ARG A 342 -24.40 5.86 13.55
C ARG A 342 -24.30 6.53 14.91
N LEU A 343 -24.71 5.82 15.96
CA LEU A 343 -24.59 6.32 17.33
C LEU A 343 -23.23 5.93 17.91
N ARG A 344 -22.56 6.93 18.49
CA ARG A 344 -21.25 6.78 19.11
C ARG A 344 -21.30 7.25 20.56
N LEU A 345 -20.95 6.38 21.48
CA LEU A 345 -20.82 6.71 22.90
C LEU A 345 -19.36 7.08 23.18
N VAL A 346 -19.09 8.32 23.58
CA VAL A 346 -17.76 8.73 24.06
C VAL A 346 -17.76 8.68 25.58
N ILE A 347 -16.82 7.95 26.16
CA ILE A 347 -16.55 7.89 27.60
C ILE A 347 -15.15 8.45 27.82
N SER A 348 -15.06 9.60 28.48
CA SER A 348 -13.79 10.27 28.72
C SER A 348 -13.36 10.14 30.18
N LEU A 349 -12.09 9.79 30.35
CA LEU A 349 -11.37 9.72 31.61
C LEU A 349 -10.38 10.90 31.76
N HIS A 350 -10.52 11.97 30.97
CA HIS A 350 -9.57 13.10 30.99
C HIS A 350 -9.51 13.85 32.33
N ALA A 351 -10.51 13.69 33.21
CA ALA A 351 -10.47 14.22 34.57
C ALA A 351 -9.47 13.49 35.48
N ALA A 352 -8.81 12.44 34.97
CA ALA A 352 -7.67 11.80 35.63
C ALA A 352 -6.50 12.78 35.74
N VAL A 353 -5.89 12.87 36.92
CA VAL A 353 -4.66 13.63 37.11
C VAL A 353 -3.48 12.65 36.99
N ALA A 354 -2.66 12.83 35.96
CA ALA A 354 -1.48 12.00 35.68
C ALA A 354 -1.82 10.49 35.51
N ASP A 355 -1.18 9.62 36.30
CA ASP A 355 -1.30 8.15 36.22
C ASP A 355 -2.50 7.59 37.01
N GLU A 356 -3.31 8.47 37.61
CA GLU A 356 -4.41 8.08 38.48
C GLU A 356 -5.71 7.83 37.71
N TRP A 357 -6.62 7.11 38.34
CA TRP A 357 -7.96 6.88 37.81
C TRP A 357 -8.87 8.08 38.14
N PRO A 358 -9.81 8.46 37.27
CA PRO A 358 -10.67 9.61 37.54
C PRO A 358 -11.72 9.32 38.61
N GLU A 359 -12.16 10.37 39.31
CA GLU A 359 -13.32 10.32 40.21
C GLU A 359 -14.65 10.51 39.48
N THR A 360 -14.63 10.98 38.23
CA THR A 360 -15.83 11.21 37.41
C THR A 360 -15.57 10.80 35.97
N LEU A 361 -16.50 10.05 35.39
CA LEU A 361 -16.56 9.75 33.96
C LEU A 361 -17.46 10.77 33.27
N LEU A 362 -16.92 11.43 32.25
CA LEU A 362 -17.66 12.37 31.41
C LEU A 362 -18.11 11.64 30.15
N VAL A 363 -19.41 11.67 29.85
CA VAL A 363 -19.99 10.81 28.82
C VAL A 363 -20.86 11.60 27.86
N TRP A 364 -20.67 11.38 26.56
CA TRP A 364 -21.47 11.96 25.49
C TRP A 364 -22.03 10.87 24.58
N LEU A 365 -23.28 11.04 24.17
CA LEU A 365 -23.87 10.27 23.09
C LEU A 365 -23.94 11.15 21.84
N LEU A 366 -23.35 10.71 20.74
CA LEU A 366 -23.28 11.43 19.48
C LEU A 366 -24.10 10.69 18.40
N ASP A 367 -24.76 11.44 17.53
CA ASP A 367 -25.31 10.98 16.24
C ASP A 367 -24.47 11.59 15.13
N GLY A 368 -23.57 10.78 14.54
CA GLY A 368 -22.47 11.31 13.72
C GLY A 368 -21.57 12.25 14.53
N ASP A 369 -21.45 13.50 14.07
CA ASP A 369 -20.64 14.55 14.71
C ASP A 369 -21.45 15.44 15.68
N THR A 370 -22.75 15.18 15.83
CA THR A 370 -23.63 16.03 16.67
C THR A 370 -23.82 15.41 18.06
N PRO A 371 -23.50 16.12 19.15
CA PRO A 371 -23.79 15.66 20.51
C PRO A 371 -25.30 15.72 20.76
N VAL A 372 -25.87 14.58 21.17
CA VAL A 372 -27.30 14.43 21.42
C VAL A 372 -27.61 14.58 22.91
N ASP A 373 -26.79 13.97 23.76
CA ASP A 373 -26.95 14.01 25.20
C ASP A 373 -25.59 13.87 25.90
N ARG A 374 -25.47 14.45 27.09
CA ARG A 374 -24.27 14.41 27.93
C ARG A 374 -24.66 14.06 29.35
N LYS A 375 -23.86 13.23 30.01
CA LYS A 375 -24.03 12.96 31.43
C LYS A 375 -22.71 12.63 32.13
N ASP A 376 -22.61 13.08 33.37
CA ASP A 376 -21.45 12.89 34.22
C ASP A 376 -21.77 11.80 35.26
N PHE A 377 -20.79 10.93 35.53
CA PHE A 377 -20.95 9.77 36.39
C PHE A 377 -19.80 9.69 37.39
N GLY A 378 -20.08 9.98 38.66
CA GLY A 378 -19.09 9.78 39.74
C GLY A 378 -18.72 8.30 39.89
N CYS A 379 -17.44 8.04 40.17
CA CYS A 379 -16.87 6.72 40.42
C CYS A 379 -15.73 6.80 41.43
N SER A 380 -15.35 5.66 42.01
CA SER A 380 -14.11 5.59 42.79
C SER A 380 -12.91 5.64 41.85
N ALA A 381 -11.88 6.42 42.21
CA ALA A 381 -10.60 6.57 41.51
C ALA A 381 -9.75 5.27 41.52
N THR A 382 -10.30 4.20 40.95
CA THR A 382 -9.66 2.90 40.77
C THR A 382 -10.15 2.25 39.48
N GLN A 383 -9.38 1.32 38.91
CA GLN A 383 -9.83 0.52 37.76
C GLN A 383 -11.20 -0.11 38.02
N HIS A 384 -11.37 -0.73 39.20
CA HIS A 384 -12.60 -1.40 39.55
C HIS A 384 -13.78 -0.44 39.67
N GLY A 385 -13.58 0.75 40.26
CA GLY A 385 -14.61 1.77 40.37
C GLY A 385 -15.08 2.28 39.01
N VAL A 386 -14.15 2.54 38.08
CA VAL A 386 -14.49 2.91 36.70
C VAL A 386 -15.23 1.78 35.99
N GLU A 387 -14.71 0.55 36.05
CA GLU A 387 -15.33 -0.60 35.38
C GLU A 387 -16.74 -0.93 35.92
N GLN A 388 -16.98 -0.77 37.23
CA GLN A 388 -18.32 -0.88 37.79
C GLN A 388 -19.25 0.19 37.23
N GLN A 389 -18.77 1.42 37.09
CA GLN A 389 -19.59 2.53 36.63
C GLN A 389 -19.93 2.47 35.14
N LEU A 390 -19.11 1.79 34.32
CA LEU A 390 -19.42 1.52 32.91
C LEU A 390 -20.79 0.86 32.72
N GLY A 391 -21.24 0.02 33.67
CA GLY A 391 -22.58 -0.59 33.61
C GLY A 391 -23.72 0.44 33.67
N ALA A 392 -23.59 1.45 34.54
CA ALA A 392 -24.57 2.54 34.66
C ALA A 392 -24.56 3.43 33.42
N VAL A 393 -23.36 3.74 32.90
CA VAL A 393 -23.15 4.50 31.66
C VAL A 393 -23.86 3.82 30.48
N LEU A 394 -23.63 2.52 30.27
CA LEU A 394 -24.21 1.78 29.16
C LEU A 394 -25.72 1.63 29.27
N LYS A 395 -26.24 1.47 30.50
CA LYS A 395 -27.69 1.44 30.74
C LYS A 395 -28.34 2.75 30.32
N TRP A 396 -27.72 3.88 30.67
CA TRP A 396 -28.18 5.21 30.24
C TRP A 396 -28.11 5.35 28.72
N ALA A 397 -26.93 5.11 28.12
CA ALA A 397 -26.70 5.31 26.69
C ALA A 397 -27.61 4.42 25.82
N THR A 398 -27.78 3.14 26.20
CA THR A 398 -28.69 2.22 25.51
C THR A 398 -30.15 2.67 25.61
N SER A 399 -30.55 3.27 26.73
CA SER A 399 -31.91 3.81 26.91
C SER A 399 -32.14 5.07 26.07
N GLN A 400 -31.11 5.89 25.84
CA GLN A 400 -31.17 7.02 24.91
C GLN A 400 -31.24 6.53 23.45
N ALA A 401 -30.34 5.63 23.06
CA ALA A 401 -30.31 5.04 21.72
C ALA A 401 -31.66 4.43 21.32
N ARG A 402 -32.28 3.65 22.22
CA ARG A 402 -33.61 3.06 22.00
C ARG A 402 -34.71 4.10 21.80
N ARG A 403 -34.69 5.22 22.52
CA ARG A 403 -35.66 6.31 22.34
C ARG A 403 -35.55 6.96 20.97
N MET A 404 -34.35 6.95 20.39
CA MET A 404 -34.09 7.46 19.04
C MET A 404 -34.35 6.41 17.94
N GLY A 405 -34.66 5.15 18.32
CA GLY A 405 -34.89 4.05 17.37
C GLY A 405 -33.61 3.40 16.83
N PHE A 406 -32.45 3.65 17.44
CA PHE A 406 -31.16 3.09 17.00
C PHE A 406 -30.57 2.10 18.02
N GLY A 407 -29.66 1.25 17.55
CA GLY A 407 -28.80 0.43 18.39
C GLY A 407 -27.52 1.20 18.74
N LEU A 408 -26.94 0.90 19.91
CA LEU A 408 -25.62 1.38 20.28
C LEU A 408 -24.61 0.24 20.10
N ARG A 409 -23.61 0.43 19.23
CA ARG A 409 -22.53 -0.54 19.00
C ARG A 409 -21.14 0.04 19.20
N ARG A 410 -20.91 1.29 18.82
CA ARG A 410 -19.59 1.95 18.91
C ARG A 410 -19.41 2.66 20.25
N ILE A 411 -18.30 2.38 20.92
CA ILE A 411 -17.87 3.06 22.15
C ILE A 411 -16.45 3.58 21.95
N ASP A 412 -16.26 4.88 22.09
CA ASP A 412 -14.96 5.51 22.10
C ASP A 412 -14.57 5.77 23.57
N ILE A 413 -13.43 5.23 24.00
CA ILE A 413 -12.91 5.42 25.37
C ILE A 413 -11.66 6.26 25.31
N ALA A 414 -11.72 7.46 25.87
CA ALA A 414 -10.61 8.40 25.91
C ALA A 414 -9.91 8.32 27.27
N ALA A 415 -8.62 7.95 27.27
CA ALA A 415 -7.81 7.81 28.47
C ALA A 415 -6.36 8.27 28.23
N SER A 416 -5.61 8.48 29.31
CA SER A 416 -4.20 8.86 29.24
C SER A 416 -3.35 7.71 28.70
N SER A 417 -2.20 8.04 28.11
CA SER A 417 -1.15 7.08 27.71
C SER A 417 -0.82 6.06 28.80
N ALA A 418 -0.72 6.50 30.06
CA ALA A 418 -0.42 5.68 31.22
C ALA A 418 -1.49 4.59 31.42
N LEU A 419 -2.77 4.96 31.40
CA LEU A 419 -3.87 3.99 31.49
C LEU A 419 -3.91 3.10 30.24
N LEU A 420 -3.77 3.69 29.05
CA LEU A 420 -3.82 2.97 27.78
C LEU A 420 -2.70 1.93 27.64
N ALA A 421 -1.55 2.13 28.26
CA ALA A 421 -0.45 1.18 28.22
C ALA A 421 -0.84 -0.20 28.77
N TYR A 422 -1.62 -0.26 29.85
CA TYR A 422 -1.94 -1.51 30.55
C TYR A 422 -3.43 -1.86 30.63
N TRP A 423 -4.32 -0.87 30.71
CA TRP A 423 -5.75 -1.12 30.86
C TRP A 423 -6.38 -1.52 29.53
N ARG A 424 -7.25 -2.54 29.57
CA ARG A 424 -8.02 -3.07 28.44
C ARG A 424 -9.52 -2.93 28.70
N PRO A 425 -10.11 -1.78 28.35
CA PRO A 425 -11.54 -1.55 28.57
C PRO A 425 -12.43 -2.60 27.91
N GLU A 426 -11.99 -3.16 26.78
CA GLU A 426 -12.70 -4.17 26.02
C GLU A 426 -12.87 -5.48 26.82
N GLN A 427 -12.00 -5.74 27.80
CA GLN A 427 -12.03 -6.89 28.69
C GLN A 427 -12.82 -6.63 29.99
N ALA A 428 -13.21 -5.39 30.27
CA ALA A 428 -14.00 -5.04 31.45
C ALA A 428 -15.27 -5.90 31.51
N ARG A 429 -15.50 -6.54 32.67
CA ARG A 429 -16.60 -7.50 32.85
C ARG A 429 -17.78 -6.85 33.52
N LEU A 430 -18.88 -6.74 32.77
CA LEU A 430 -20.19 -6.41 33.32
C LEU A 430 -20.95 -7.72 33.56
N VAL A 431 -21.68 -8.18 32.54
CA VAL A 431 -22.21 -9.56 32.46
C VAL A 431 -21.31 -10.43 31.58
N GLN A 432 -20.86 -9.85 30.46
CA GLN A 432 -19.83 -10.38 29.57
C GLN A 432 -18.74 -9.30 29.42
N ARG A 433 -17.65 -9.62 28.74
CA ARG A 433 -16.63 -8.63 28.39
C ARG A 433 -17.23 -7.57 27.46
N LEU A 434 -16.88 -6.31 27.65
CA LEU A 434 -17.43 -5.19 26.88
C LEU A 434 -17.31 -5.39 25.36
N GLY A 435 -16.12 -5.76 24.87
CA GLY A 435 -15.86 -5.93 23.42
C GLY A 435 -16.58 -7.12 22.78
N VAL A 436 -17.24 -8.00 23.56
CA VAL A 436 -18.07 -9.08 22.99
C VAL A 436 -19.30 -8.52 22.28
N HIS A 437 -19.83 -7.39 22.75
CA HIS A 437 -21.05 -6.78 22.21
C HIS A 437 -20.80 -5.43 21.52
N TYR A 438 -19.80 -4.69 21.98
CA TYR A 438 -19.50 -3.36 21.47
C TYR A 438 -18.21 -3.36 20.65
N ASP A 439 -18.13 -2.45 19.69
CA ASP A 439 -16.89 -2.11 18.99
C ASP A 439 -16.25 -0.96 19.78
N VAL A 440 -15.17 -1.25 20.51
CA VAL A 440 -14.51 -0.31 21.42
C VAL A 440 -13.29 0.26 20.73
N VAL A 441 -13.19 1.59 20.67
CA VAL A 441 -12.07 2.32 20.06
C VAL A 441 -11.41 3.16 21.13
N LEU A 442 -10.09 3.03 21.27
CA LEU A 442 -9.32 3.79 22.25
C LEU A 442 -8.87 5.12 21.65
N ARG A 443 -9.04 6.17 22.44
CA ARG A 443 -8.70 7.55 22.09
C ARG A 443 -7.74 8.09 23.15
N TRP A 444 -6.91 9.04 22.75
CA TRP A 444 -6.04 9.74 23.68
C TRP A 444 -6.80 10.90 24.34
N SER A 445 -6.96 10.88 25.66
CA SER A 445 -7.72 11.89 26.40
C SER A 445 -7.13 13.29 26.30
N ASP A 446 -5.81 13.39 26.18
CA ASP A 446 -5.12 14.68 26.35
C ASP A 446 -5.31 15.58 25.10
N ARG A 447 -5.92 15.02 24.04
CA ARG A 447 -6.45 15.77 22.88
C ARG A 447 -7.72 16.56 23.17
N LEU A 448 -8.43 16.25 24.27
CA LEU A 448 -9.65 16.97 24.65
C LEU A 448 -9.33 18.28 25.36
N SER A 449 -8.24 18.34 26.11
CA SER A 449 -7.81 19.54 26.83
C SER A 449 -6.33 19.79 26.56
N LEU A 450 -6.03 20.36 25.39
CA LEU A 450 -4.67 20.62 24.96
C LEU A 450 -4.07 21.83 25.70
N PRO A 451 -2.87 21.69 26.29
CA PRO A 451 -2.07 22.85 26.67
C PRO A 451 -1.83 23.77 25.45
N ALA A 452 -1.74 25.09 25.68
CA ALA A 452 -1.63 26.07 24.59
C ALA A 452 -0.47 25.81 23.59
N HIS A 453 0.64 25.25 24.05
CA HIS A 453 1.78 24.91 23.19
C HIS A 453 1.54 23.70 22.26
N LEU A 454 0.48 22.93 22.51
CA LEU A 454 0.02 21.80 21.71
C LEU A 454 -1.26 22.13 20.89
N GLY A 455 -1.64 23.40 20.79
CA GLY A 455 -2.89 23.81 20.15
C GLY A 455 -3.01 23.45 18.65
N LEU A 456 -1.89 23.24 17.95
CA LEU A 456 -1.88 22.87 16.53
C LEU A 456 -1.88 21.37 16.25
N ILE A 457 -1.79 20.51 17.28
CA ILE A 457 -1.58 19.08 17.04
C ILE A 457 -2.80 18.43 16.37
N ASN A 458 -4.02 18.94 16.59
CA ASN A 458 -5.20 18.43 15.88
C ASN A 458 -5.17 18.79 14.38
N GLU A 459 -4.66 19.98 14.03
CA GLU A 459 -4.45 20.39 12.63
C GLU A 459 -3.43 19.48 11.94
N PHE A 460 -2.28 19.23 12.58
CA PHE A 460 -1.26 18.33 12.04
C PHE A 460 -1.76 16.89 11.91
N ALA A 461 -2.55 16.42 12.89
CA ALA A 461 -3.18 15.10 12.82
C ALA A 461 -4.12 14.98 11.60
N ARG A 462 -4.86 16.04 11.24
CA ARG A 462 -5.70 16.04 10.03
C ARG A 462 -4.88 15.94 8.75
N GLN A 463 -3.80 16.70 8.66
CA GLN A 463 -2.91 16.67 7.50
C GLN A 463 -2.28 15.28 7.32
N GLN A 464 -1.83 14.66 8.41
CA GLN A 464 -1.34 13.28 8.37
C GLN A 464 -2.45 12.31 7.95
N LEU A 465 -3.65 12.38 8.55
CA LEU A 465 -4.78 11.53 8.15
C LEU A 465 -5.13 11.65 6.66
N ASP A 466 -5.02 12.85 6.08
CA ASP A 466 -5.20 13.05 4.65
C ASP A 466 -4.09 12.37 3.83
N ALA A 467 -2.83 12.48 4.27
CA ALA A 467 -1.72 11.77 3.64
C ALA A 467 -1.89 10.23 3.71
N LEU A 468 -2.44 9.70 4.81
CA LEU A 468 -2.70 8.25 4.94
C LEU A 468 -3.73 7.71 3.93
N LYS A 469 -4.55 8.58 3.32
CA LYS A 469 -5.56 8.15 2.33
C LYS A 469 -4.96 7.87 0.95
N SER A 470 -3.74 8.31 0.69
CA SER A 470 -3.07 8.23 -0.60
C SER A 470 -1.92 7.22 -0.56
N GLY A 471 -1.98 6.19 -1.40
CA GLY A 471 -0.91 5.19 -1.51
C GLY A 471 -1.38 3.77 -1.85
N ALA A 472 -0.44 2.93 -2.27
CA ALA A 472 -0.64 1.50 -2.48
C ALA A 472 -0.21 0.73 -1.21
N GLY A 473 -1.16 0.50 -0.29
CA GLY A 473 -0.93 -0.30 0.92
C GLY A 473 -1.16 0.48 2.21
N ALA A 474 -0.86 -0.15 3.35
CA ALA A 474 -1.04 0.47 4.66
C ALA A 474 0.15 1.38 4.99
N PRO A 475 -0.07 2.68 5.23
CA PRO A 475 0.97 3.65 5.56
C PRO A 475 1.42 3.51 7.03
N VAL A 476 1.99 2.37 7.40
CA VAL A 476 2.41 2.06 8.78
C VAL A 476 3.93 1.98 8.88
N SER A 477 4.51 2.83 9.72
CA SER A 477 5.93 2.80 10.05
C SER A 477 6.17 1.99 11.33
N TRP A 478 6.77 0.80 11.18
CA TRP A 478 7.09 -0.10 12.29
C TRP A 478 8.43 0.28 12.94
N LEU A 479 8.38 0.75 14.18
CA LEU A 479 9.54 1.09 15.01
C LEU A 479 10.10 -0.18 15.67
N GLY A 480 11.40 -0.41 15.48
CA GLY A 480 12.17 -1.50 16.07
C GLY A 480 12.66 -1.21 17.49
N GLU A 481 13.29 -2.21 18.10
CA GLU A 481 13.92 -2.09 19.42
C GLU A 481 15.03 -1.02 19.45
N THR A 482 15.74 -0.86 18.34
CA THR A 482 16.77 0.17 18.16
C THR A 482 16.21 1.57 18.32
N GLU A 483 15.09 1.87 17.65
CA GLU A 483 14.44 3.18 17.68
C GLU A 483 13.80 3.45 19.04
N THR A 484 13.14 2.46 19.65
CA THR A 484 12.45 2.65 20.94
C THR A 484 13.39 2.79 22.11
N THR A 485 14.61 2.25 22.02
CA THR A 485 15.63 2.40 23.08
C THR A 485 16.31 3.78 23.02
N ALA A 486 16.40 4.37 21.83
CA ALA A 486 16.96 5.70 21.60
C ALA A 486 15.88 6.81 21.65
N LEU A 487 15.15 6.90 22.78
CA LEU A 487 13.95 7.74 22.89
C LEU A 487 14.19 9.22 22.51
N ASN A 488 15.32 9.80 22.88
CA ASN A 488 15.62 11.21 22.55
C ASN A 488 15.77 11.42 21.04
N GLU A 489 16.46 10.52 20.33
CA GLU A 489 16.63 10.59 18.88
C GLU A 489 15.29 10.38 18.17
N LEU A 490 14.47 9.46 18.69
CA LEU A 490 13.12 9.24 18.18
C LEU A 490 12.25 10.50 18.32
N VAL A 491 12.29 11.18 19.47
CA VAL A 491 11.55 12.43 19.69
C VAL A 491 12.00 13.54 18.74
N GLU A 492 13.31 13.68 18.49
CA GLU A 492 13.83 14.64 17.51
C GLU A 492 13.31 14.32 16.10
N ARG A 493 13.40 13.06 15.65
CA ARG A 493 12.91 12.63 14.34
C ARG A 493 11.41 12.81 14.17
N LEU A 494 10.63 12.60 15.23
CA LEU A 494 9.19 12.87 15.25
C LEU A 494 8.90 14.37 15.12
N GLY A 495 9.67 15.21 15.82
CA GLY A 495 9.57 16.66 15.73
C GLY A 495 9.96 17.21 14.35
N ASP A 496 10.91 16.57 13.68
CA ASP A 496 11.36 16.92 12.32
C ASP A 496 10.42 16.38 11.22
N GLY A 497 9.38 15.62 11.57
CA GLY A 497 8.40 15.10 10.61
C GLY A 497 8.93 13.98 9.73
N TRP A 498 9.85 13.14 10.21
CA TRP A 498 10.40 12.01 9.42
C TRP A 498 9.41 10.87 9.18
N TYR A 499 8.22 10.94 9.77
CA TYR A 499 7.20 9.91 9.71
C TYR A 499 5.90 10.52 9.21
N ASP A 500 5.52 10.18 7.98
CA ASP A 500 4.30 10.67 7.32
C ASP A 500 3.09 9.73 7.55
N GLY A 501 3.32 8.63 8.27
CA GLY A 501 2.41 7.49 8.42
C GLY A 501 1.84 7.30 9.83
N ALA A 502 0.98 6.28 9.98
CA ALA A 502 0.68 5.73 11.28
C ALA A 502 1.93 5.09 11.89
N LEU A 503 2.09 5.18 13.21
CA LEU A 503 3.22 4.60 13.91
C LEU A 503 2.84 3.27 14.54
N ALA A 504 3.73 2.29 14.48
CA ALA A 504 3.51 1.00 15.10
C ALA A 504 4.76 0.48 15.78
N LEU A 505 4.62 -0.19 16.91
CA LEU A 505 5.73 -0.85 17.59
C LEU A 505 5.85 -2.31 17.14
N SER A 506 7.02 -2.70 16.67
CA SER A 506 7.29 -4.09 16.27
C SER A 506 7.49 -5.04 17.46
N HIS A 507 7.63 -4.49 18.67
CA HIS A 507 7.74 -5.21 19.93
C HIS A 507 7.08 -4.37 21.05
N ARG A 508 6.85 -4.97 22.21
CA ARG A 508 6.33 -4.23 23.39
C ARG A 508 7.46 -3.86 24.34
N PRO A 509 7.86 -2.57 24.43
CA PRO A 509 8.90 -2.12 25.35
C PRO A 509 8.43 -2.14 26.80
N GLU A 510 9.38 -2.24 27.74
CA GLU A 510 9.10 -2.23 29.18
C GLU A 510 8.46 -0.91 29.64
N ARG A 511 8.96 0.23 29.12
CA ARG A 511 8.48 1.59 29.43
C ARG A 511 7.44 2.08 28.41
N LEU A 512 6.45 1.24 28.11
CA LEU A 512 5.44 1.52 27.09
C LEU A 512 4.67 2.84 27.33
N ALA A 513 4.29 3.14 28.58
CA ALA A 513 3.54 4.36 28.90
C ALA A 513 4.28 5.62 28.45
N GLU A 514 5.55 5.75 28.82
CA GLU A 514 6.40 6.89 28.47
C GLU A 514 6.63 6.99 26.96
N LEU A 515 6.77 5.86 26.28
CA LEU A 515 6.90 5.86 24.82
C LEU A 515 5.59 6.33 24.17
N LEU A 516 4.43 5.86 24.63
CA LEU A 516 3.13 6.30 24.11
C LEU A 516 2.93 7.81 24.30
N ASP A 517 3.36 8.38 25.43
CA ASP A 517 3.37 9.83 25.66
C ASP A 517 4.16 10.60 24.59
N CYS A 518 5.28 10.04 24.12
CA CYS A 518 6.08 10.64 23.05
C CYS A 518 5.46 10.48 21.66
N LEU A 519 4.77 9.36 21.40
CA LEU A 519 4.25 9.03 20.06
C LEU A 519 2.90 9.69 19.74
N LEU A 520 1.99 9.72 20.71
CA LEU A 520 0.60 10.18 20.52
C LEU A 520 0.45 11.66 20.12
N PRO A 521 1.35 12.58 20.52
CA PRO A 521 1.39 13.92 19.96
C PRO A 521 1.69 13.90 18.45
N SER A 522 2.62 13.06 18.03
CA SER A 522 3.23 13.14 16.69
C SER A 522 2.49 12.33 15.62
N ALA A 523 1.62 11.39 16.00
CA ALA A 523 0.85 10.57 15.07
C ALA A 523 -0.61 10.37 15.50
N PRO A 524 -1.59 10.44 14.57
CA PRO A 524 -3.00 10.22 14.87
C PRO A 524 -3.33 8.75 15.15
N ILE A 525 -2.52 7.82 14.66
CA ILE A 525 -2.75 6.38 14.82
C ILE A 525 -1.45 5.76 15.34
N VAL A 526 -1.54 5.12 16.50
CA VAL A 526 -0.42 4.42 17.14
C VAL A 526 -0.83 2.99 17.45
N LEU A 527 -0.04 2.02 17.01
CA LEU A 527 -0.27 0.58 17.19
C LEU A 527 0.84 -0.04 18.06
N TRP A 528 0.50 -1.00 18.91
CA TRP A 528 1.51 -1.72 19.70
C TRP A 528 1.06 -3.13 20.08
N PRO A 529 1.99 -4.03 20.45
CA PRO A 529 1.62 -5.40 20.82
C PRO A 529 0.91 -5.48 22.17
N ASP A 530 -0.03 -6.41 22.28
CA ASP A 530 -0.71 -6.76 23.53
C ASP A 530 0.28 -7.31 24.56
N THR A 531 1.06 -8.30 24.15
CA THR A 531 1.91 -9.08 25.04
C THR A 531 3.37 -8.61 24.96
N PRO A 532 4.16 -8.81 26.02
CA PRO A 532 5.60 -8.58 25.98
C PRO A 532 6.28 -9.36 24.83
N GLY A 533 7.35 -8.79 24.28
CA GLY A 533 8.15 -9.37 23.20
C GLY A 533 7.77 -8.87 21.80
N ASP A 534 8.35 -9.53 20.79
CA ASP A 534 8.19 -9.17 19.39
C ASP A 534 6.81 -9.52 18.85
N LEU A 535 6.31 -8.66 17.98
CA LEU A 535 5.09 -8.89 17.22
C LEU A 535 5.40 -9.81 16.02
N PRO A 536 4.72 -10.96 15.91
CA PRO A 536 4.91 -11.85 14.76
C PRO A 536 4.62 -11.15 13.43
N THR A 537 5.40 -11.48 12.38
CA THR A 537 5.16 -11.00 11.00
C THR A 537 3.72 -11.19 10.52
N PRO A 538 3.05 -12.34 10.77
CA PRO A 538 1.64 -12.50 10.38
C PRO A 538 0.69 -11.46 10.98
N SER A 539 0.98 -10.95 12.18
CA SER A 539 0.18 -9.88 12.79
C SER A 539 0.39 -8.54 12.09
N ARG A 540 1.62 -8.26 11.63
CA ARG A 540 1.94 -7.06 10.82
C ARG A 540 1.26 -7.13 9.46
N ASP A 541 1.39 -8.27 8.77
CA ASP A 541 0.72 -8.53 7.49
C ASP A 541 -0.80 -8.41 7.62
N SER A 542 -1.35 -8.78 8.78
CA SER A 542 -2.78 -8.64 9.05
C SER A 542 -3.20 -7.18 9.25
N VAL A 543 -2.40 -6.35 9.91
CA VAL A 543 -2.65 -4.90 9.97
C VAL A 543 -2.68 -4.31 8.57
N GLU A 544 -1.72 -4.65 7.73
CA GLU A 544 -1.67 -4.16 6.34
C GLU A 544 -2.89 -4.63 5.53
N ARG A 545 -3.29 -5.89 5.72
CA ARG A 545 -4.42 -6.52 5.04
C ARG A 545 -5.76 -5.86 5.32
N TYR A 546 -5.98 -5.44 6.56
CA TYR A 546 -7.26 -4.95 7.06
C TYR A 546 -7.27 -3.43 7.30
N TRP A 547 -6.24 -2.71 6.87
CA TRP A 547 -6.04 -1.28 7.14
C TRP A 547 -7.29 -0.43 6.90
N GLU A 548 -7.95 -0.60 5.75
CA GLU A 548 -9.15 0.16 5.36
C GLU A 548 -10.38 -0.11 6.24
N GLN A 549 -10.38 -1.22 6.98
CA GLN A 549 -11.45 -1.61 7.89
C GLN A 549 -11.09 -1.40 9.37
N LEU A 550 -9.86 -0.94 9.66
CA LEU A 550 -9.46 -0.56 11.01
C LEU A 550 -10.10 0.79 11.41
N PRO A 551 -10.43 0.99 12.70
CA PRO A 551 -10.17 0.09 13.83
C PRO A 551 -11.24 -1.00 14.04
N GLY A 552 -12.30 -1.04 13.21
CA GLY A 552 -13.43 -1.97 13.39
C GLY A 552 -13.02 -3.45 13.42
N GLU A 553 -12.08 -3.84 12.57
CA GLU A 553 -11.58 -5.23 12.53
C GLU A 553 -10.77 -5.62 13.77
N PHE A 554 -10.18 -4.69 14.53
CA PHE A 554 -9.60 -5.02 15.85
C PHE A 554 -10.67 -5.54 16.80
N SER A 555 -11.80 -4.83 16.90
CA SER A 555 -12.94 -5.26 17.74
C SER A 555 -13.51 -6.60 17.30
N ALA A 556 -13.59 -6.84 15.99
CA ALA A 556 -14.03 -8.13 15.44
C ALA A 556 -13.06 -9.26 15.82
N ALA A 557 -11.74 -9.03 15.68
CA ALA A 557 -10.70 -10.00 16.00
C ALA A 557 -10.66 -10.33 17.50
N TYR A 558 -10.74 -9.34 18.38
CA TYR A 558 -10.82 -9.56 19.83
C TYR A 558 -12.03 -10.42 20.20
N ARG A 559 -13.20 -10.12 19.61
CA ARG A 559 -14.43 -10.86 19.82
C ARG A 559 -14.35 -12.30 19.33
N ALA A 560 -13.74 -12.54 18.17
CA ALA A 560 -13.52 -13.87 17.63
C ALA A 560 -12.63 -14.70 18.58
N LEU A 561 -11.49 -14.13 19.01
CA LEU A 561 -10.57 -14.75 19.96
C LEU A 561 -11.27 -15.17 21.27
N TRP A 562 -12.14 -14.32 21.81
CA TRP A 562 -12.83 -14.62 23.07
C TRP A 562 -13.99 -15.61 22.93
N ARG A 563 -14.63 -15.69 21.76
CA ARG A 563 -15.74 -16.63 21.51
C ARG A 563 -15.28 -18.03 21.13
N GLN A 564 -14.16 -18.15 20.41
CA GLN A 564 -13.68 -19.43 19.88
C GLN A 564 -12.75 -20.18 20.85
N GLY A 565 -12.24 -19.52 21.89
CA GLY A 565 -11.19 -20.09 22.75
C GLY A 565 -9.84 -20.14 22.02
N ALA A 566 -8.74 -20.03 22.76
CA ALA A 566 -7.39 -19.86 22.20
C ALA A 566 -6.83 -21.07 21.41
N GLU A 567 -7.64 -22.12 21.15
CA GLU A 567 -7.16 -23.44 20.69
C GLU A 567 -7.45 -23.77 19.22
N GLN A 568 -8.18 -22.94 18.47
CA GLN A 568 -8.34 -23.17 17.03
C GLN A 568 -7.29 -22.39 16.23
N GLN A 569 -6.41 -23.16 15.58
CA GLN A 569 -5.35 -22.72 14.69
C GLN A 569 -5.88 -21.68 13.68
N GLY A 570 -5.08 -20.62 13.49
CA GLY A 570 -5.44 -19.39 12.80
C GLY A 570 -6.25 -19.59 11.54
N SER A 571 -7.27 -18.74 11.38
CA SER A 571 -7.97 -18.63 10.12
C SER A 571 -6.95 -18.35 9.00
N ALA A 572 -7.12 -18.99 7.84
CA ALA A 572 -6.20 -18.83 6.70
C ALA A 572 -6.08 -17.36 6.22
N ASP A 573 -6.98 -16.48 6.68
CA ASP A 573 -7.01 -15.05 6.42
C ASP A 573 -6.27 -14.18 7.45
N GLY A 574 -5.61 -14.78 8.46
CA GLY A 574 -4.81 -14.05 9.47
C GLY A 574 -5.63 -13.18 10.44
N HIS A 575 -6.97 -13.21 10.39
CA HIS A 575 -7.83 -12.30 11.15
C HIS A 575 -7.61 -12.38 12.66
N THR A 576 -7.34 -13.59 13.19
CA THR A 576 -7.03 -13.79 14.61
C THR A 576 -5.73 -13.11 15.05
N ASP A 577 -4.80 -12.85 14.13
CA ASP A 577 -3.52 -12.23 14.45
C ASP A 577 -3.66 -10.72 14.73
N LEU A 578 -4.70 -10.06 14.21
CA LEU A 578 -5.05 -8.68 14.58
C LEU A 578 -5.35 -8.55 16.08
N ALA A 579 -5.85 -9.61 16.73
CA ALA A 579 -6.18 -9.57 18.14
C ALA A 579 -4.97 -9.38 19.06
N ARG A 580 -3.74 -9.56 18.54
CA ARG A 580 -2.47 -9.35 19.25
C ARG A 580 -2.00 -7.90 19.24
N VAL A 581 -2.66 -7.03 18.45
CA VAL A 581 -2.30 -5.63 18.30
C VAL A 581 -3.31 -4.79 19.05
N ARG A 582 -2.84 -3.73 19.72
CA ARG A 582 -3.64 -2.65 20.31
C ARG A 582 -3.44 -1.38 19.52
N SER A 583 -4.40 -0.46 19.64
CA SER A 583 -4.34 0.80 18.92
C SER A 583 -4.93 1.94 19.74
N VAL A 584 -4.33 3.12 19.63
CA VAL A 584 -5.07 4.38 19.70
C VAL A 584 -5.32 4.82 18.27
N TRP A 585 -6.56 5.22 18.01
CA TRP A 585 -6.99 5.61 16.69
C TRP A 585 -7.64 6.98 16.78
N LEU A 586 -7.10 8.00 16.12
CA LEU A 586 -7.73 9.31 15.98
C LEU A 586 -8.20 9.43 14.53
N ASP A 587 -9.52 9.49 14.32
CA ASP A 587 -10.14 9.67 13.00
C ASP A 587 -10.72 11.08 12.91
N GLU A 588 -11.15 11.51 11.72
CA GLU A 588 -11.73 12.85 11.52
C GLU A 588 -12.90 13.13 12.47
N GLN A 589 -13.76 12.14 12.70
CA GLN A 589 -14.89 12.25 13.60
C GLN A 589 -14.46 12.52 15.05
N TRP A 590 -13.33 11.97 15.48
CA TRP A 590 -12.76 12.24 16.81
C TRP A 590 -12.13 13.63 16.87
N LEU A 591 -11.39 14.04 15.85
CA LEU A 591 -10.81 15.38 15.80
C LEU A 591 -11.91 16.45 15.79
N ASN A 592 -13.01 16.23 15.05
CA ASN A 592 -14.19 17.10 15.09
C ASN A 592 -14.79 17.19 16.51
N PHE A 593 -14.80 16.07 17.24
CA PHE A 593 -15.27 16.05 18.62
C PHE A 593 -14.33 16.79 19.58
N CYS A 594 -13.01 16.69 19.38
CA CYS A 594 -12.03 17.47 20.13
C CYS A 594 -12.23 18.98 19.93
N ASP A 595 -12.38 19.44 18.69
CA ASP A 595 -12.59 20.87 18.37
C ASP A 595 -13.91 21.38 18.98
N TRP A 596 -14.97 20.57 18.91
CA TRP A 596 -16.23 20.86 19.59
C TRP A 596 -16.07 20.93 21.11
N PHE A 597 -15.33 19.99 21.71
CA PHE A 597 -15.12 19.96 23.16
C PHE A 597 -14.38 21.21 23.63
N GLU A 598 -13.31 21.61 22.95
CA GLU A 598 -12.54 22.83 23.26
C GLU A 598 -13.42 24.08 23.19
N THR A 599 -14.27 24.18 22.16
CA THR A 599 -15.13 25.35 21.93
C THR A 599 -16.30 25.43 22.91
N TYR A 600 -16.90 24.32 23.33
CA TYR A 600 -18.20 24.32 24.01
C TYR A 600 -18.22 23.69 25.41
N SER A 601 -17.16 23.00 25.83
CA SER A 601 -17.08 22.39 27.17
C SER A 601 -16.23 23.21 28.15
N CYS A 602 -15.30 24.04 27.67
CA CYS A 602 -14.43 24.88 28.52
C CYS A 602 -15.06 26.24 28.93
N ASP A 603 -16.10 26.70 28.23
CA ASP A 603 -16.80 27.96 28.56
C ASP A 603 -17.68 27.88 29.82
N GLY A 604 -17.82 26.70 30.43
CA GLY A 604 -18.61 26.48 31.65
C GLY A 604 -17.88 26.77 32.97
N GLU A 605 -16.53 26.82 32.98
CA GLU A 605 -15.75 27.01 34.21
C GLU A 605 -15.26 28.46 34.42
N SER A 606 -15.48 29.36 33.45
CA SER A 606 -15.13 30.78 33.58
C SER A 606 -16.31 31.70 33.95
N ALA A 607 -17.47 31.12 34.25
CA ALA A 607 -18.67 31.85 34.65
C ALA A 607 -19.33 31.24 35.90
N GLN A 608 -18.57 31.14 37.00
CA GLN A 608 -19.13 31.10 38.36
C GLN A 608 -18.20 31.79 39.36
#